data_AF-A0A966KGC5-F1
#
_entry.id   AF-A0A966KGC5-F1
#
_cell.length_a   1.000
_cell.length_b   1.000
_cell.length_c   1.000
_cell.angle_alpha   90.00
_cell.angle_beta   90.00
_cell.angle_gamma   90.00
#
_symmetry.space_group_name_H-M   'P 1'
#
loop_
_entity.id
_entity.type
_entity.pdbx_description
1 polymer ?
#
loop_
_entity_poly.entity_id
_entity_poly.type
_entity_poly.pdbx_seq_one_letter_code
_entity_poly.pdbx_strand_id
1 'polypeptide(L)'
;MSELSGVNPGFSMTDKHCPKCGMAFYGRSNKKFCSSKCRKLSSQQTVRATTPVNSKNSECKKREQYELFDTALRLAEILYTLPPSERLGFMERLILMARSGEHPKLKQILTMPTLLNANRKRKSLFWRRAPANHRTISQAANNYCKRFWKRNVIFVVNNTDYEPYTGEVI
;
A
#
# COMPACT_ATOMS: atom_id res chain seq x y z
N MET A 1 -60.22 -29.30 -20.75
CA MET A 1 -58.82 -29.06 -21.13
C MET A 1 -58.22 -28.16 -20.05
N SER A 2 -58.04 -28.69 -18.84
CA SER A 2 -56.82 -29.39 -18.38
C SER A 2 -55.69 -28.40 -18.16
N GLU A 3 -55.62 -27.90 -16.93
CA GLU A 3 -54.48 -27.19 -16.34
C GLU A 3 -53.21 -28.03 -16.45
N LEU A 4 -52.09 -27.41 -16.86
CA LEU A 4 -50.74 -27.92 -16.58
C LEU A 4 -49.86 -26.75 -16.12
N SER A 5 -50.06 -26.37 -14.86
CA SER A 5 -49.16 -25.58 -14.04
C SER A 5 -47.93 -26.42 -13.70
N GLY A 6 -46.90 -26.35 -14.54
CA GLY A 6 -45.59 -26.96 -14.29
C GLY A 6 -44.84 -26.20 -13.19
N VAL A 7 -45.05 -26.57 -11.92
CA VAL A 7 -44.27 -26.08 -10.79
C VAL A 7 -42.88 -26.73 -10.84
N ASN A 8 -41.85 -25.94 -11.13
CA ASN A 8 -40.45 -26.36 -11.07
C ASN A 8 -40.07 -26.75 -9.61
N PRO A 9 -39.74 -28.00 -9.29
CA PRO A 9 -39.58 -28.49 -7.92
C PRO A 9 -38.20 -28.17 -7.29
N GLY A 10 -37.57 -27.05 -7.66
CA GLY A 10 -36.17 -26.76 -7.28
C GLY A 10 -35.90 -25.39 -6.65
N PHE A 11 -36.91 -24.51 -6.56
CA PHE A 11 -36.76 -23.17 -5.98
C PHE A 11 -37.29 -23.14 -4.55
N SER A 12 -36.37 -23.08 -3.59
CA SER A 12 -36.72 -22.91 -2.17
C SER A 12 -37.06 -21.44 -1.92
N MET A 13 -38.32 -21.12 -1.62
CA MET A 13 -38.80 -19.81 -1.16
C MET A 13 -38.42 -19.50 0.31
N THR A 14 -37.38 -20.15 0.83
CA THR A 14 -36.80 -19.79 2.13
C THR A 14 -35.94 -18.55 1.96
N ASP A 15 -36.20 -17.51 2.76
CA ASP A 15 -35.36 -16.31 2.84
C ASP A 15 -33.94 -16.66 3.33
N LYS A 16 -33.07 -17.04 2.37
CA LYS A 16 -31.68 -17.34 2.65
C LYS A 16 -30.90 -16.05 2.72
N HIS A 17 -30.15 -15.89 3.80
CA HIS A 17 -29.27 -14.74 3.98
C HIS A 17 -27.83 -15.13 3.67
N CYS A 18 -27.15 -14.30 2.87
CA CYS A 18 -25.76 -14.54 2.50
C CYS A 18 -24.86 -14.36 3.72
N PRO A 19 -24.07 -15.36 4.14
CA PRO A 19 -23.20 -15.23 5.31
C PRO A 19 -22.08 -14.20 5.11
N LYS A 20 -21.85 -13.71 3.88
CA LYS A 20 -20.82 -12.71 3.58
C LYS A 20 -21.32 -11.27 3.59
N CYS A 21 -22.50 -11.01 3.03
CA CYS A 21 -23.01 -9.64 2.86
C CYS A 21 -24.36 -9.41 3.56
N GLY A 22 -24.92 -10.41 4.23
CA GLY A 22 -26.20 -10.32 4.93
C GLY A 22 -27.43 -10.30 4.02
N MET A 23 -27.30 -9.95 2.74
CA MET A 23 -28.44 -9.82 1.83
C MET A 23 -29.22 -11.13 1.66
N ALA A 24 -30.54 -11.03 1.70
CA ALA A 24 -31.46 -12.09 1.29
C ALA A 24 -31.25 -12.44 -0.20
N PHE A 25 -31.34 -13.73 -0.54
CA PHE A 25 -31.20 -14.19 -1.91
C PHE A 25 -31.97 -15.49 -2.16
N TYR A 26 -32.38 -15.68 -3.41
CA TYR A 26 -33.06 -16.88 -3.87
C TYR A 26 -32.13 -17.80 -4.69
N GLY A 27 -32.49 -19.09 -4.74
CA GLY A 27 -31.86 -20.09 -5.61
C GLY A 27 -31.95 -21.51 -5.07
N ARG A 28 -31.16 -22.41 -5.67
CA ARG A 28 -31.13 -23.85 -5.35
C ARG A 28 -31.01 -24.10 -3.84
N SER A 29 -31.61 -25.18 -3.35
CA SER A 29 -31.61 -25.56 -1.92
C SER A 29 -30.21 -25.56 -1.28
N ASN A 30 -29.16 -25.94 -2.02
CA ASN A 30 -27.78 -25.96 -1.54
C ASN A 30 -26.98 -24.65 -1.77
N LYS A 31 -27.56 -23.63 -2.41
CA LYS A 31 -26.89 -22.34 -2.64
C LYS A 31 -26.72 -21.60 -1.31
N LYS A 32 -25.46 -21.40 -0.90
CA LYS A 32 -25.07 -20.72 0.36
C LYS A 32 -24.79 -19.22 0.24
N PHE A 33 -24.44 -18.73 -0.95
CA PHE A 33 -24.03 -17.34 -1.16
C PHE A 33 -24.88 -16.69 -2.25
N CYS A 34 -25.15 -15.39 -2.10
CA CYS A 34 -25.91 -14.63 -3.09
C CYS A 34 -25.21 -14.57 -4.46
N SER A 35 -23.87 -14.52 -4.48
CA SER A 35 -23.04 -14.38 -5.68
C SER A 35 -21.72 -15.14 -5.59
N SER A 36 -21.10 -15.38 -6.75
CA SER A 36 -19.73 -15.91 -6.86
C SER A 36 -18.72 -15.02 -6.14
N LYS A 37 -18.90 -13.69 -6.20
CA LYS A 37 -18.09 -12.70 -5.48
C LYS A 37 -18.14 -12.92 -3.97
N CYS A 38 -19.34 -13.05 -3.40
CA CYS A 38 -19.51 -13.30 -1.95
C CYS A 38 -18.91 -14.64 -1.52
N ARG A 39 -19.09 -15.69 -2.32
CA ARG A 39 -18.46 -17.00 -2.08
C ARG A 39 -16.92 -16.88 -2.06
N LYS A 40 -16.34 -16.22 -3.07
CA LYS A 40 -14.89 -16.00 -3.19
C LYS A 40 -14.36 -15.17 -2.01
N LEU A 41 -15.03 -14.07 -1.67
CA LEU A 41 -14.61 -13.20 -0.56
C LEU A 41 -14.69 -13.91 0.80
N SER A 42 -15.73 -14.73 1.03
CA SER A 42 -15.85 -15.52 2.26
C SER A 42 -14.72 -16.55 2.37
N SER A 43 -14.47 -17.33 1.31
CA SER A 43 -13.35 -18.27 1.27
C SER A 43 -12.00 -17.57 1.48
N GLN A 44 -11.76 -16.44 0.80
CA GLN A 44 -10.53 -15.65 0.98
C GLN A 44 -10.38 -15.13 2.41
N GLN A 45 -11.46 -14.72 3.07
CA GLN A 45 -11.40 -14.26 4.46
C GLN A 45 -10.98 -15.39 5.40
N THR A 46 -11.57 -16.58 5.26
CA THR A 46 -11.17 -17.76 6.04
C THR A 46 -9.69 -18.10 5.81
N VAL A 47 -9.27 -18.17 4.55
CA VAL A 47 -7.87 -18.48 4.20
C VAL A 47 -6.91 -17.41 4.71
N ARG A 48 -7.29 -16.12 4.66
CA ARG A 48 -6.43 -15.03 5.18
C ARG A 48 -6.36 -14.99 6.70
N ALA A 49 -7.36 -15.52 7.40
CA ALA A 49 -7.33 -15.65 8.85
C ALA A 49 -6.33 -16.71 9.29
N THR A 50 -6.22 -17.82 8.55
CA THR A 50 -5.26 -18.91 8.82
C THR A 50 -3.88 -18.64 8.23
N THR A 51 -3.83 -18.20 6.99
CA THR A 51 -2.62 -17.95 6.21
C THR A 51 -2.66 -16.54 5.63
N PRO A 52 -2.30 -15.52 6.42
CA PRO A 52 -2.31 -14.14 5.96
C PRO A 52 -1.32 -13.94 4.81
N VAL A 53 -1.73 -13.17 3.79
CA VAL A 53 -0.92 -12.88 2.60
C VAL A 53 0.13 -11.81 2.94
N ASN A 54 1.21 -12.23 3.60
CA ASN A 54 2.34 -11.39 3.99
C ASN A 54 3.66 -12.03 3.52
N SER A 55 4.78 -11.34 3.71
CA SER A 55 6.10 -11.83 3.25
C SER A 55 6.60 -13.09 3.95
N LYS A 56 6.01 -13.49 5.09
CA LYS A 56 6.34 -14.76 5.76
C LYS A 56 5.64 -15.96 5.11
N ASN A 57 4.43 -15.75 4.60
CA ASN A 57 3.56 -16.83 4.10
C ASN A 57 3.35 -16.82 2.58
N SER A 58 3.87 -15.81 1.88
CA SER A 58 3.72 -15.66 0.43
C SER A 58 5.02 -15.20 -0.22
N GLU A 59 5.60 -16.05 -1.08
CA GLU A 59 6.83 -15.73 -1.83
C GLU A 59 6.66 -14.53 -2.76
N CYS A 60 5.47 -14.33 -3.35
CA CYS A 60 5.19 -13.14 -4.15
C CYS A 60 5.26 -11.86 -3.29
N LYS A 61 4.64 -11.86 -2.09
CA LYS A 61 4.74 -10.70 -1.18
C LYS A 61 6.14 -10.49 -0.62
N LYS A 62 6.89 -11.57 -0.41
CA LYS A 62 8.29 -11.50 -0.02
C LYS A 62 9.14 -10.83 -1.12
N ARG A 63 8.93 -11.21 -2.38
CA ARG A 63 9.58 -10.59 -3.53
C ARG A 63 9.21 -9.11 -3.68
N GLU A 64 7.92 -8.77 -3.64
CA GLU A 64 7.46 -7.37 -3.69
C GLU A 64 8.12 -6.53 -2.59
N GLN A 65 8.18 -7.06 -1.36
CA GLN A 65 8.81 -6.39 -0.23
C GLN A 65 10.32 -6.23 -0.43
N TYR A 66 11.00 -7.26 -0.94
CA TYR A 66 12.42 -7.20 -1.28
C TYR A 66 12.71 -6.10 -2.30
N GLU A 67 11.95 -6.06 -3.41
CA GLU A 67 12.10 -5.06 -4.46
C GLU A 67 11.88 -3.63 -3.94
N LEU A 68 10.92 -3.43 -3.02
CA LEU A 68 10.71 -2.15 -2.37
C LEU A 68 11.90 -1.71 -1.52
N PHE A 69 12.47 -2.61 -0.72
CA PHE A 69 13.64 -2.29 0.11
C PHE A 69 14.90 -2.08 -0.73
N ASP A 70 15.09 -2.85 -1.79
CA ASP A 70 16.21 -2.68 -2.72
C ASP A 70 16.12 -1.32 -3.43
N THR A 71 14.94 -0.97 -3.95
CA THR A 71 14.69 0.35 -4.56
C THR A 71 14.96 1.47 -3.57
N ALA A 72 14.53 1.34 -2.31
CA ALA A 72 14.80 2.33 -1.27
C ALA A 72 16.31 2.49 -1.00
N LEU A 73 17.08 1.40 -1.03
CA LEU A 73 18.54 1.44 -0.89
C LEU A 73 19.21 2.10 -2.08
N ARG A 74 18.76 1.83 -3.32
CA ARG A 74 19.27 2.49 -4.53
C ARG A 74 19.01 4.00 -4.53
N LEU A 75 17.83 4.43 -4.09
CA LEU A 75 17.55 5.86 -3.93
C LEU A 75 18.44 6.52 -2.86
N ALA A 76 18.69 5.82 -1.75
CA ALA A 76 19.62 6.30 -0.73
C ALA A 76 21.06 6.36 -1.26
N GLU A 77 21.49 5.36 -2.03
CA GLU A 77 22.80 5.33 -2.70
C GLU A 77 22.99 6.55 -3.59
N ILE A 78 22.02 6.86 -4.45
CA ILE A 78 22.05 8.05 -5.31
C ILE A 78 22.18 9.31 -4.45
N LEU A 79 21.30 9.48 -3.45
CA LEU A 79 21.32 10.65 -2.57
C LEU A 79 22.69 10.90 -1.92
N TYR A 80 23.33 9.85 -1.38
CA TYR A 80 24.58 10.01 -0.65
C TYR A 80 25.83 9.99 -1.53
N THR A 81 25.69 9.57 -2.79
CA THR A 81 26.77 9.69 -3.79
C THR A 81 26.77 11.06 -4.44
N LEU A 82 25.62 11.74 -4.53
CA LEU A 82 25.53 13.10 -5.06
C LEU A 82 26.34 14.12 -4.23
N PRO A 83 26.93 15.14 -4.87
CA PRO A 83 27.52 16.29 -4.20
C PRO A 83 26.52 16.96 -3.25
N PRO A 84 26.96 17.48 -2.09
CA PRO A 84 26.04 18.08 -1.11
C PRO A 84 25.11 19.17 -1.67
N SER A 85 25.60 19.97 -2.63
CA SER A 85 24.82 21.02 -3.32
C SER A 85 23.63 20.49 -4.11
N GLU A 86 23.72 19.28 -4.65
CA GLU A 86 22.69 18.71 -5.53
C GLU A 86 21.63 17.89 -4.77
N ARG A 87 21.92 17.50 -3.53
CA ARG A 87 21.05 16.61 -2.74
C ARG A 87 19.68 17.18 -2.47
N LEU A 88 19.58 18.50 -2.27
CA LEU A 88 18.32 19.18 -1.99
C LEU A 88 17.39 19.12 -3.22
N GLY A 89 17.90 19.50 -4.39
CA GLY A 89 17.12 19.42 -5.64
C GLY A 89 16.76 17.99 -6.01
N PHE A 90 17.64 17.00 -5.76
CA PHE A 90 17.29 15.59 -5.93
C PHE A 90 16.12 15.18 -5.02
N MET A 91 16.15 15.56 -3.73
CA MET A 91 15.11 15.20 -2.78
C MET A 91 13.77 15.85 -3.13
N GLU A 92 13.79 17.11 -3.54
CA GLU A 92 12.59 17.82 -4.00
C GLU A 92 11.91 17.11 -5.17
N ARG A 93 12.67 16.87 -6.25
CA ARG A 93 12.16 16.15 -7.43
C ARG A 93 11.59 14.79 -7.06
N LEU A 94 12.27 14.06 -6.17
CA LEU A 94 11.81 12.76 -5.70
C LEU A 94 10.43 12.85 -5.01
N ILE A 95 10.22 13.86 -4.17
CA ILE A 95 8.94 14.02 -3.48
C ILE A 95 7.84 14.53 -4.42
N LEU A 96 8.17 15.41 -5.37
CA LEU A 96 7.22 15.86 -6.40
C LEU A 96 6.77 14.72 -7.31
N MET A 97 7.69 13.85 -7.74
CA MET A 97 7.35 12.61 -8.47
C MET A 97 6.47 11.67 -7.67
N ALA A 98 6.66 11.59 -6.35
CA ALA A 98 5.79 10.80 -5.48
C ALA A 98 4.39 11.40 -5.34
N ARG A 99 4.28 12.74 -5.41
CA ARG A 99 3.03 13.50 -5.33
C ARG A 99 2.21 13.43 -6.61
N SER A 100 2.85 13.38 -7.78
CA SER A 100 2.13 13.35 -9.07
C SER A 100 1.20 12.14 -9.22
N GLY A 101 1.46 11.06 -8.47
CA GLY A 101 0.69 9.82 -8.53
C GLY A 101 1.15 8.85 -9.63
N GLU A 102 2.02 9.30 -10.54
CA GLU A 102 2.60 8.48 -11.62
C GLU A 102 3.52 7.38 -11.08
N HIS A 103 4.10 7.60 -9.89
CA HIS A 103 5.04 6.66 -9.26
C HIS A 103 4.52 6.15 -7.90
N PRO A 104 3.50 5.26 -7.88
CA PRO A 104 2.90 4.77 -6.64
C PRO A 104 3.88 3.98 -5.74
N LYS A 105 4.85 3.27 -6.34
CA LYS A 105 5.92 2.60 -5.60
C LYS A 105 6.81 3.60 -4.86
N LEU A 106 7.11 4.75 -5.47
CA LEU A 106 7.92 5.78 -4.83
C LEU A 106 7.18 6.39 -3.64
N LYS A 107 5.90 6.72 -3.82
CA LYS A 107 5.01 7.14 -2.73
C LYS A 107 5.00 6.13 -1.59
N GLN A 108 4.89 4.83 -1.90
CA GLN A 108 4.95 3.76 -0.91
C GLN A 108 6.28 3.75 -0.16
N ILE A 109 7.42 3.86 -0.85
CA ILE A 109 8.75 3.89 -0.23
C ILE A 109 8.89 5.08 0.72
N LEU A 110 8.56 6.29 0.26
CA LEU A 110 8.73 7.52 1.04
C LEU A 110 7.83 7.57 2.27
N THR A 111 6.68 6.90 2.24
CA THR A 111 5.71 6.87 3.34
C THR A 111 5.78 5.60 4.19
N MET A 112 6.63 4.63 3.85
CA MET A 112 6.70 3.35 4.55
C MET A 112 7.15 3.52 6.01
N PRO A 113 6.33 3.11 7.01
CA PRO A 113 6.67 3.28 8.43
C PRO A 113 7.98 2.59 8.82
N THR A 114 8.27 1.43 8.23
CA THR A 114 9.52 0.68 8.49
C THR A 114 10.77 1.48 8.14
N LEU A 115 10.72 2.31 7.10
CA LEU A 115 11.85 3.16 6.69
C LEU A 115 11.85 4.50 7.42
N LEU A 116 10.68 5.11 7.63
CA LEU A 116 10.54 6.38 8.36
C LEU A 116 11.04 6.24 9.80
N ASN A 117 10.65 5.15 10.47
CA ASN A 117 10.99 4.87 11.86
C ASN A 117 12.16 3.88 11.97
N ALA A 118 12.98 3.76 10.93
CA ALA A 118 14.16 2.89 10.94
C ALA A 118 15.12 3.32 12.06
N ASN A 119 15.50 2.36 12.90
CA ASN A 119 16.44 2.58 14.00
C ASN A 119 17.84 2.06 13.64
N ARG A 120 18.85 2.50 14.40
CA ARG A 120 20.26 2.11 14.19
C ARG A 120 20.55 0.61 14.33
N LYS A 121 19.66 -0.17 14.96
CA LYS A 121 19.82 -1.62 15.11
C LYS A 121 19.59 -2.35 13.76
N ARG A 122 18.70 -1.83 12.90
CA ARG A 122 18.39 -2.42 11.59
C ARG A 122 19.30 -1.85 10.50
N LYS A 123 20.60 -2.17 10.58
CA LYS A 123 21.63 -1.63 9.67
C LYS A 123 21.33 -1.88 8.19
N SER A 124 20.66 -2.99 7.84
CA SER A 124 20.32 -3.35 6.45
C SER A 124 19.42 -2.33 5.73
N LEU A 125 18.71 -1.47 6.46
CA LEU A 125 17.83 -0.45 5.88
C LEU A 125 18.59 0.80 5.41
N PHE A 126 19.87 0.91 5.75
CA PHE A 126 20.68 2.09 5.51
C PHE A 126 21.74 1.79 4.45
N TRP A 127 22.00 2.77 3.59
CA TRP A 127 23.06 2.66 2.59
C TRP A 127 24.42 2.39 3.27
N ARG A 128 25.19 1.45 2.69
CA ARG A 128 26.44 0.88 3.25
C ARG A 128 26.32 0.32 4.67
N ARG A 129 25.10 -0.01 5.13
CA ARG A 129 24.84 -0.47 6.50
C ARG A 129 25.36 0.49 7.59
N ALA A 130 25.38 1.79 7.27
CA ALA A 130 26.01 2.83 8.08
C ALA A 130 24.98 3.83 8.67
N PRO A 131 24.13 3.43 9.63
CA PRO A 131 23.10 4.29 10.21
C PRO A 131 23.62 5.43 11.11
N ALA A 132 24.93 5.49 11.33
CA ALA A 132 25.57 6.63 11.98
C ALA A 132 25.72 7.82 11.02
N ASN A 133 26.00 7.54 9.74
CA ASN A 133 26.34 8.53 8.73
C ASN A 133 25.18 8.81 7.77
N HIS A 134 24.31 7.81 7.56
CA HIS A 134 23.24 7.86 6.58
C HIS A 134 21.88 7.68 7.26
N ARG A 135 20.89 8.40 6.76
CA ARG A 135 19.47 8.17 7.02
C ARG A 135 18.87 7.32 5.90
N THR A 136 17.75 6.65 6.13
CA THR A 136 16.98 6.04 5.03
C THR A 136 16.47 7.12 4.08
N ILE A 137 16.14 6.75 2.84
CA ILE A 137 15.58 7.71 1.87
C ILE A 137 14.30 8.36 2.40
N SER A 138 13.43 7.59 3.07
CA SER A 138 12.18 8.09 3.65
C SER A 138 12.44 9.05 4.82
N GLN A 139 13.43 8.78 5.67
CA GLN A 139 13.86 9.71 6.72
C GLN A 139 14.42 11.00 6.13
N ALA A 140 15.25 10.91 5.09
CA ALA A 140 15.79 12.08 4.40
C ALA A 140 14.67 12.94 3.79
N ALA A 141 13.71 12.32 3.10
CA ALA A 141 12.53 12.99 2.55
C ALA A 141 11.68 13.66 3.63
N ASN A 142 11.40 12.97 4.74
CA ASN A 142 10.66 13.55 5.85
C ASN A 142 11.36 14.77 6.46
N ASN A 143 12.69 14.74 6.56
CA ASN A 143 13.45 15.89 7.05
C ASN A 143 13.44 17.06 6.07
N TYR A 144 13.49 16.78 4.76
CA TYR A 144 13.31 17.79 3.73
C TYR A 144 11.95 18.48 3.87
N CYS A 145 10.85 17.72 3.87
CA CYS A 145 9.50 18.26 4.03
C CYS A 145 9.36 19.09 5.31
N LYS A 146 9.93 18.62 6.43
CA LYS A 146 9.86 19.36 7.70
C LYS A 146 10.64 20.66 7.65
N ARG A 147 11.81 20.67 7.01
CA ARG A 147 12.69 21.84 6.93
C ARG A 147 12.11 22.92 6.02
N PHE A 148 11.71 22.55 4.80
CA PHE A 148 11.32 23.50 3.76
C PHE A 148 9.80 23.73 3.70
N TRP A 149 9.00 22.68 3.87
CA TRP A 149 7.55 22.75 3.72
C TRP A 149 6.79 22.69 5.07
N LYS A 150 7.50 22.68 6.20
CA LYS A 150 6.93 22.69 7.57
C LYS A 150 5.85 21.61 7.80
N ARG A 151 5.96 20.49 7.08
CA ARG A 151 5.03 19.36 7.12
C ARG A 151 5.80 18.05 7.03
N ASN A 152 5.17 16.93 7.40
CA ASN A 152 5.79 15.61 7.25
C ASN A 152 5.57 15.07 5.82
N VAL A 153 6.40 14.12 5.39
CA VAL A 153 6.33 13.57 4.02
C VAL A 153 5.00 12.87 3.73
N ILE A 154 4.37 12.24 4.73
CA ILE A 154 3.09 11.56 4.57
C ILE A 154 1.99 12.57 4.20
N PHE A 155 1.93 13.70 4.92
CA PHE A 155 1.00 14.79 4.64
C PHE A 155 1.22 15.34 3.24
N VAL A 156 2.48 15.67 2.92
CA VAL A 156 2.84 16.26 1.63
C VAL A 156 2.50 15.34 0.46
N VAL A 157 2.76 14.03 0.57
CA VAL A 157 2.54 13.09 -0.55
C VAL A 157 1.06 12.67 -0.68
N ASN A 158 0.25 12.86 0.37
CA ASN A 158 -1.18 12.51 0.35
C ASN A 158 -2.11 13.69 0.07
N ASN A 159 -1.66 14.93 0.28
CA ASN A 159 -2.46 16.13 -0.01
C ASN A 159 -1.88 16.82 -1.25
N THR A 160 -2.47 16.53 -2.41
CA THR A 160 -2.07 17.10 -3.70
C THR A 160 -2.31 18.61 -3.75
N ASP A 161 -3.38 19.07 -3.10
CA ASP A 161 -3.82 20.47 -3.12
C ASP A 161 -2.97 21.36 -2.19
N TYR A 162 -2.10 20.75 -1.38
CA TYR A 162 -1.13 21.49 -0.60
C TYR A 162 -0.03 22.03 -1.51
N GLU A 163 0.02 23.35 -1.71
CA GLU A 163 1.11 23.99 -2.42
C GLU A 163 2.33 24.18 -1.50
N PRO A 164 3.45 23.50 -1.76
CA PRO A 164 4.65 23.65 -0.96
C PRO A 164 5.23 25.04 -1.13
N TYR A 165 5.65 25.66 -0.02
CA TYR A 165 6.37 26.93 -0.06
C TYR A 165 7.67 26.78 -0.88
N THR A 166 7.75 27.48 -2.01
CA THR A 166 8.85 27.40 -2.99
C THR A 166 10.11 28.15 -2.55
N GLY A 167 10.02 28.97 -1.49
CA GLY A 167 11.16 29.72 -0.97
C GLY A 167 11.63 30.86 -1.88
N GLU A 168 10.79 31.31 -2.81
CA GLU A 168 11.00 32.56 -3.52
C GLU A 168 11.01 33.72 -2.50
N VAL A 169 12.13 34.45 -2.45
CA VAL A 169 12.24 35.72 -1.73
C VAL A 169 11.68 36.78 -2.67
N ILE A 170 10.62 37.47 -2.26
CA ILE A 170 10.12 38.69 -2.93
C ILE A 170 11.11 39.83 -2.64
#